data_AF-A0A9D9IQY0-F1
#
_entry.id   AF-A0A9D9IQY0-F1
#
_cell.length_a   1.000
_cell.length_b   1.000
_cell.length_c   1.000
_cell.angle_alpha   90.00
_cell.angle_beta   90.00
_cell.angle_gamma   90.00
#
_symmetry.space_group_name_H-M   'P 1'
#
loop_
_entity.id
_entity.type
_entity.pdbx_description
1 polymer ?
#
loop_
_entity_poly.entity_id
_entity_poly.type
_entity_poly.pdbx_seq_one_letter_code
_entity_poly.pdbx_strand_id
1 'polypeptide(L)' 'MKGRYVFTKSEINELRELIRQRVKADRSKQKGIRDKMRAIGFYGRDDFGIVNMTVEKFDKLIAEEQIIVKD' A
#
# COMPACT_ATOMS: atom_id res chain seq x y z
N MET A 1 1.53 -13.12 -5.94
CA MET A 1 1.60 -11.65 -5.78
C MET A 1 2.23 -11.05 -7.02
N LYS A 2 1.78 -9.87 -7.43
CA LYS A 2 2.36 -9.08 -8.52
C LYS A 2 3.45 -8.13 -8.01
N GLY A 3 3.29 -7.68 -6.77
CA GLY A 3 4.26 -6.91 -6.02
C GLY A 3 5.11 -7.75 -5.08
N ARG A 4 5.84 -7.05 -4.22
CA ARG A 4 6.64 -7.61 -3.14
C ARG A 4 5.88 -7.58 -1.82
N TYR A 5 6.30 -8.41 -0.87
CA TYR A 5 5.74 -8.47 0.50
C TYR A 5 6.75 -8.02 1.57
N VAL A 6 7.99 -7.67 1.17
CA VAL A 6 9.03 -7.20 2.07
C VAL A 6 9.35 -5.74 1.73
N PHE A 7 9.26 -4.86 2.72
CA PHE A 7 9.47 -3.42 2.56
C PHE A 7 10.34 -2.88 3.69
N THR A 8 11.08 -1.80 3.41
CA THR A 8 11.80 -1.08 4.46
C THR A 8 10.84 -0.25 5.30
N LYS A 9 11.27 0.20 6.49
CA LYS A 9 10.50 1.14 7.32
C LYS A 9 10.12 2.42 6.58
N SER A 10 11.01 2.96 5.74
CA SER A 10 10.73 4.17 4.96
C SER A 10 9.64 3.94 3.92
N GLU A 11 9.67 2.81 3.22
CA GLU A 11 8.68 2.42 2.22
C GLU A 11 7.32 2.17 2.85
N ILE A 12 7.26 1.56 4.04
CA ILE A 12 6.01 1.42 4.80
C ILE A 12 5.39 2.77 5.13
N ASN A 13 6.20 3.73 5.59
CA ASN A 13 5.71 5.08 5.89
C ASN A 13 5.22 5.79 4.62
N GLU A 14 5.95 5.68 3.52
CA GLU A 14 5.53 6.24 2.24
C GLU A 14 4.22 5.61 1.74
N LEU A 15 4.08 4.29 1.82
CA LEU A 15 2.86 3.59 1.45
C LEU A 15 1.68 4.01 2.33
N ARG A 16 1.86 4.18 3.65
CA ARG A 16 0.82 4.72 4.55
C ARG A 16 0.35 6.10 4.10
N GLU A 17 1.28 7.00 3.80
CA GLU A 17 0.94 8.36 3.36
C GLU A 17 0.24 8.37 2.00
N LEU A 18 0.71 7.58 1.03
CA LEU A 18 0.04 7.42 -0.26
C LEU A 18 -1.38 6.85 -0.09
N ILE A 19 -1.57 5.86 0.79
CA ILE A 19 -2.90 5.31 1.07
C ILE A 19 -3.82 6.38 1.70
N ARG A 20 -3.33 7.17 2.68
CA ARG A 20 -4.08 8.29 3.27
C ARG A 20 -4.50 9.31 2.22
N GLN A 21 -3.57 9.71 1.36
CA GLN A 21 -3.84 10.63 0.26
C GLN A 21 -4.88 10.05 -0.70
N ARG A 22 -4.75 8.77 -1.09
CA ARG A 22 -5.66 8.10 -2.02
C ARG A 22 -7.09 8.04 -1.49
N VAL A 23 -7.26 7.80 -0.19
CA VAL A 23 -8.58 7.74 0.46
C VAL A 23 -9.29 9.10 0.42
N LYS A 24 -8.55 10.21 0.56
CA LYS A 24 -9.09 11.58 0.53
C LYS A 24 -9.20 12.17 -0.88
N ALA A 25 -8.51 11.60 -1.86
CA ALA A 25 -8.41 12.15 -3.20
C ALA A 25 -9.61 11.78 -4.09
N ASP A 26 -10.00 12.71 -4.96
CA ASP A 26 -10.97 12.48 -6.04
C ASP A 26 -10.51 11.37 -6.99
N ARG A 27 -11.48 10.69 -7.61
CA ARG A 27 -11.23 9.53 -8.50
C ARG A 27 -10.17 9.80 -9.58
N SER A 28 -10.12 11.01 -10.13
CA SER A 28 -9.14 11.42 -11.15
C SER A 28 -7.70 11.41 -10.62
N LYS A 29 -7.47 11.80 -9.37
CA LYS A 29 -6.15 11.85 -8.71
C LYS A 29 -5.72 10.49 -8.17
N GLN A 30 -6.67 9.60 -7.85
CA GLN A 30 -6.36 8.28 -7.29
C GLN A 30 -5.49 7.41 -8.20
N LYS A 31 -5.59 7.55 -9.54
CA LYS A 31 -4.74 6.78 -10.46
C LYS A 31 -3.26 7.09 -10.24
N GLY A 32 -2.88 8.37 -10.22
CA GLY A 32 -1.50 8.77 -10.02
C GLY A 32 -0.93 8.30 -8.67
N ILE A 33 -1.75 8.33 -7.62
CA ILE A 33 -1.35 7.83 -6.31
C ILE A 33 -1.13 6.31 -6.33
N ARG A 34 -2.01 5.55 -6.99
CA ARG A 34 -1.80 4.10 -7.19
C ARG A 34 -0.55 3.81 -7.99
N ASP A 35 -0.22 4.61 -8.98
CA ASP A 35 0.99 4.43 -9.79
C ASP A 35 2.26 4.65 -8.94
N LYS A 36 2.25 5.61 -8.00
CA LYS A 36 3.33 5.77 -7.00
C LYS A 36 3.45 4.55 -6.07
N MET A 37 2.32 4.04 -5.56
CA MET A 37 2.32 2.82 -4.74
C MET A 37 2.91 1.62 -5.50
N ARG A 38 2.59 1.48 -6.80
CA ARG A 38 3.12 0.42 -7.67
C ARG A 38 4.61 0.58 -7.97
N ALA A 39 5.12 1.82 -8.03
CA ALA A 39 6.55 2.07 -8.16
C ALA A 39 7.36 1.56 -6.94
N ILE A 40 6.75 1.58 -5.76
CA ILE A 40 7.28 0.95 -4.52
C ILE A 40 7.06 -0.58 -4.54
N GLY A 41 6.32 -1.10 -5.51
CA GLY A 41 6.06 -2.53 -5.65
C GLY A 41 4.87 -3.04 -4.84
N PHE A 42 3.91 -2.17 -4.48
CA PHE A 42 2.69 -2.54 -3.76
C PHE A 42 1.44 -2.45 -4.66
N TYR A 43 0.73 -3.57 -4.85
CA TYR A 43 -0.41 -3.68 -5.78
C TYR A 43 -1.76 -3.90 -5.10
N GLY A 44 -1.85 -3.91 -3.77
CA GLY A 44 -3.12 -3.89 -3.03
C GLY A 44 -4.06 -5.05 -3.38
N ARG A 45 -4.99 -4.85 -4.32
CA ARG A 45 -5.93 -5.87 -4.80
C ARG A 45 -5.21 -7.07 -5.42
N ASP A 46 -4.21 -6.84 -6.27
CA ASP A 46 -3.54 -7.93 -7.00
C ASP A 46 -2.63 -8.76 -6.07
N ASP A 47 -2.26 -8.20 -4.92
CA ASP A 47 -1.37 -8.82 -3.94
C ASP A 47 -2.13 -9.46 -2.77
N PHE A 48 -3.13 -8.76 -2.24
CA PHE A 48 -3.82 -9.10 -0.99
C PHE A 48 -5.34 -9.20 -1.15
N GLY A 49 -5.88 -9.11 -2.39
CA GLY A 49 -7.32 -9.19 -2.65
C GLY A 49 -8.14 -7.98 -2.20
N ILE A 50 -7.50 -6.93 -1.67
CA ILE A 50 -8.18 -5.77 -1.07
C ILE A 50 -8.42 -4.66 -2.11
N VAL A 51 -9.68 -4.49 -2.53
CA VAL A 51 -10.10 -3.48 -3.52
C VAL A 51 -10.02 -2.05 -2.98
N ASN A 52 -10.42 -1.84 -1.73
CA ASN A 52 -10.42 -0.54 -1.05
C ASN A 52 -9.41 -0.57 0.11
N MET A 53 -8.13 -0.47 -0.23
CA MET A 53 -7.03 -0.49 0.75
C MET A 53 -7.07 0.77 1.62
N THR A 54 -7.32 0.64 2.91
CA THR A 54 -7.23 1.72 3.91
C THR A 54 -5.94 1.57 4.70
N VAL A 55 -5.57 2.60 5.47
CA VAL A 55 -4.41 2.51 6.37
C VAL A 55 -4.60 1.38 7.38
N GLU A 56 -5.80 1.27 7.96
CA GLU A 56 -6.14 0.21 8.91
C GLU A 56 -5.95 -1.19 8.30
N LYS A 57 -6.43 -1.42 7.07
CA LYS A 57 -6.23 -2.71 6.38
C LYS A 57 -4.76 -2.96 6.09
N PHE A 58 -4.03 -1.93 5.69
CA PHE A 58 -2.59 -2.05 5.44
C PHE A 58 -1.81 -2.37 6.72
N ASP A 59 -2.14 -1.70 7.82
CA ASP A 59 -1.55 -1.96 9.14
C ASP A 59 -1.89 -3.37 9.65
N LYS A 60 -3.09 -3.86 9.36
CA LYS A 60 -3.48 -5.25 9.62
C LYS A 60 -2.62 -6.25 8.85
N LEU A 61 -2.30 -6.00 7.58
CA LEU A 61 -1.40 -6.87 6.81
C LEU A 61 0.01 -6.95 7.43
N ILE A 62 0.48 -5.86 8.03
CA ILE A 62 1.76 -5.82 8.75
C ILE A 62 1.66 -6.59 10.07
N ALA A 63 0.59 -6.37 10.85
CA ALA A 63 0.35 -7.03 12.13
C ALA A 63 0.15 -8.55 11.98
N GLU A 64 -0.42 -9.00 10.87
CA GLU A 64 -0.60 -10.41 10.51
C GLU A 64 0.61 -10.99 9.76
N GLU A 65 1.72 -10.26 9.68
CA GLU A 65 2.98 -10.68 9.03
C GLU A 65 2.84 -11.04 7.53
N GLN A 66 1.74 -10.65 6.90
CA GLN A 66 1.57 -10.76 5.44
C GLN A 66 2.46 -9.74 4.69
N ILE A 67 2.83 -8.66 5.38
CA ILE A 67 3.86 -7.71 4.97
C ILE A 67 4.97 -7.73 6.01
N ILE A 68 6.20 -8.01 5.55
CA ILE A 68 7.40 -8.03 6.39
C ILE A 68 8.10 -6.67 6.31
N VAL A 69 8.39 -6.09 7.47
CA VAL A 69 9.14 -4.85 7.59
C VAL A 69 10.59 -5.17 7.89
N LYS A 70 11.51 -4.65 7.07
CA LYS A 70 12.96 -4.73 7.29
C LYS A 70 13.54 -3.34 7.56
N ASP A 71 14.71 -3.33 8.19
CA ASP A 71 15.54 -2.13 8.32
C ASP A 71 16.20 -1.76 6.99
#